data_AF-A0A429IH48-F1
#
_entry.id   AF-A0A429IH48-F1
#
_cell.length_a   1.000
_cell.length_b   1.000
_cell.length_c   1.000
_cell.angle_alpha   90.00
_cell.angle_beta   90.00
_cell.angle_gamma   90.00
#
_symmetry.space_group_name_H-M   'P 1'
#
loop_
_entity.id
_entity.type
_entity.pdbx_description
1 polymer ?
#
loop_
_entity_poly.entity_id
_entity_poly.type
_entity_poly.pdbx_seq_one_letter_code
_entity_poly.pdbx_strand_id
1 'polypeptide(L)'
;MNHTFDVDHVVLDIEGTTSATGFVVDELYPYSRKRFGRLLTERAEEPAVRRAVAQIRELLAEPGADAARIERALGAWLDEDRKVTPLKTLQGIVWAEGFANGELVSHFYPDVVPRLRAWHAAGIRLHVYSSGSVAAQRAWFGHSPEGDLRTLADRFYDTENAGPKLVATSYETIAADLGAAPDRVLFLSDRPGELDAARAAGWRTAGVRRPGEPYYESGVGDHPEVASFAELEIGAGAAAAGPVSDEEVRQAGARLAAEAARFASFGWMRGTSGNLSIVLARDPLRLAVTASGRDKGELTADDVVLVDGAGAAVAGTATGAGKPSAEAGLHARVARLTGAGAVVHVHTVAAVAMARRRPGGIVFRDLEMLKGLGLPAEGAAARLPVITNSQDMTVLGDRLETARDPRMPAVIVAGHGLYVWGADLLQARHHAEVVQWLLELEMEAGRG
;
A
#
# COMPACT_ATOMS: atom_id res chain seq x y z
N MET A 1 7.32 26.40 -8.83
CA MET A 1 7.37 25.93 -10.24
C MET A 1 7.08 24.43 -10.18
N ASN A 2 6.37 23.84 -11.14
CA ASN A 2 6.15 22.39 -11.07
C ASN A 2 7.45 21.64 -11.39
N HIS A 3 7.82 20.71 -10.51
CA HIS A 3 8.98 19.84 -10.67
C HIS A 3 8.50 18.43 -10.98
N THR A 4 8.90 17.91 -12.14
CA THR A 4 8.54 16.56 -12.57
C THR A 4 9.68 15.59 -12.25
N PHE A 5 9.34 14.48 -11.61
CA PHE A 5 10.25 13.39 -11.31
C PHE A 5 9.74 12.10 -11.92
N ASP A 6 10.67 11.33 -12.47
CA ASP A 6 10.45 10.01 -13.02
C ASP A 6 11.12 8.97 -12.10
N VAL A 7 10.36 8.43 -11.14
CA VAL A 7 10.84 7.55 -10.06
C VAL A 7 9.78 6.54 -9.64
N ASP A 8 10.19 5.36 -9.17
CA ASP A 8 9.27 4.32 -8.67
C ASP A 8 9.04 4.45 -7.16
N HIS A 9 10.01 5.03 -6.46
CA HIS A 9 10.05 5.13 -5.00
C HIS A 9 10.15 6.59 -4.55
N VAL A 10 9.38 6.94 -3.52
CA VAL A 10 9.51 8.21 -2.81
C VAL A 10 9.81 7.91 -1.34
N VAL A 11 10.93 8.43 -0.86
CA VAL A 11 11.35 8.35 0.54
C VAL A 11 11.13 9.71 1.19
N LEU A 12 10.37 9.72 2.28
CA LEU A 12 9.90 10.93 2.95
C LEU A 12 10.66 11.13 4.25
N ASP A 13 11.18 12.33 4.44
CA ASP A 13 11.47 12.84 5.78
C ASP A 13 10.19 13.27 6.52
N ILE A 14 10.27 13.44 7.84
CA ILE A 14 9.14 13.83 8.69
C ILE A 14 9.19 15.32 9.04
N GLU A 15 10.12 15.69 9.90
CA GLU A 15 10.27 17.05 10.43
C GLU A 15 10.63 18.01 9.29
N GLY A 16 9.99 19.18 9.26
CA GLY A 16 10.12 20.19 8.20
C GLY A 16 9.58 19.80 6.81
N THR A 17 9.25 18.53 6.59
CA THR A 17 8.93 17.98 5.26
C THR A 17 7.46 17.61 5.14
N THR A 18 7.03 16.57 5.87
CA THR A 18 5.62 16.16 5.93
C THR A 18 4.90 16.80 7.11
N SER A 19 5.66 17.17 8.14
CA SER A 19 5.16 17.60 9.45
C SER A 19 5.97 18.78 9.96
N ALA A 20 5.37 19.65 10.78
CA ALA A 20 6.08 20.81 11.30
C ALA A 20 7.08 20.42 12.40
N THR A 21 8.32 20.91 12.36
CA THR A 21 9.29 20.68 13.45
C THR A 21 8.78 21.31 14.75
N GLY A 22 8.13 22.48 14.65
CA GLY A 22 7.53 23.18 15.77
C GLY A 22 6.53 22.32 16.54
N PHE A 23 5.79 21.43 15.89
CA PHE A 23 4.84 20.55 16.57
C PHE A 23 5.51 19.62 17.60
N VAL A 24 6.74 19.18 17.35
CA VAL A 24 7.48 18.36 18.32
C VAL A 24 7.74 19.17 19.60
N VAL A 25 8.14 20.43 19.45
CA VAL A 25 8.48 21.33 20.56
C VAL A 25 7.23 21.87 21.24
N ASP A 26 6.19 22.20 20.48
CA ASP A 26 5.02 22.91 20.96
C ASP A 26 3.94 21.98 21.52
N GLU A 27 3.88 20.73 21.05
CA GLU A 27 2.86 19.75 21.47
C GLU A 27 3.48 18.54 22.18
N LEU A 28 4.45 17.87 21.55
CA LEU A 28 5.00 16.61 22.09
C LEU A 28 5.85 16.83 23.34
N TYR A 29 6.66 17.91 23.41
CA TYR A 29 7.49 18.21 24.58
C TYR A 29 6.62 18.57 25.81
N PRO A 30 5.63 19.48 25.72
CA PRO A 30 4.68 19.71 26.81
C PRO A 30 3.91 18.45 27.21
N TYR A 31 3.54 17.61 26.24
CA TYR A 31 2.88 16.33 26.51
C TYR A 31 3.77 15.39 27.33
N SER A 32 5.07 15.27 26.98
CA SER A 32 6.06 14.51 27.74
C SER A 32 6.27 15.05 29.14
N ARG A 33 6.44 16.37 29.26
CA ARG A 33 6.68 17.06 30.55
C ARG A 33 5.58 16.75 31.55
N LYS A 34 4.32 16.74 31.13
CA LYS A 34 3.17 16.44 32.00
C LYS A 34 3.11 14.97 32.46
N ARG A 35 3.85 14.06 31.81
CA ARG A 35 3.73 12.60 32.02
C ARG A 35 5.00 11.93 32.55
N PHE A 36 6.16 12.59 32.53
CA PHE A 36 7.38 12.02 33.07
C PHE A 36 7.26 11.66 34.55
N GLY A 37 6.73 12.53 35.40
CA GLY A 37 6.55 12.22 36.82
C GLY A 37 5.74 10.94 37.05
N ARG A 38 4.63 10.76 36.31
CA ARG A 38 3.81 9.56 36.35
C ARG A 38 4.56 8.32 35.85
N LEU A 39 5.24 8.42 34.71
CA LEU A 39 6.03 7.31 34.16
C LEU A 39 7.11 6.84 35.14
N LEU A 40 7.83 7.78 35.76
CA LEU A 40 8.93 7.52 36.67
C LEU A 40 8.48 6.96 38.04
N THR A 41 7.20 7.10 38.39
CA THR A 41 6.65 6.63 39.67
C THR A 41 5.82 5.35 39.51
N GLU A 42 4.89 5.32 38.56
CA GLU A 42 3.96 4.19 38.37
C GLU A 42 4.57 3.05 37.55
N ARG A 43 5.51 3.36 36.65
CA ARG A 43 6.06 2.41 35.66
C ARG A 43 7.58 2.25 35.78
N ALA A 44 8.15 2.56 36.95
CA ALA A 44 9.59 2.55 37.21
C ALA A 44 10.25 1.16 36.99
N GLU A 45 9.51 0.09 37.24
CA GLU A 45 10.00 -1.29 37.14
C GLU A 45 10.05 -1.81 35.70
N GLU A 46 9.47 -1.08 34.75
CA GLU A 46 9.54 -1.50 33.35
C GLU A 46 10.99 -1.52 32.86
N PRO A 47 11.43 -2.58 32.16
CA PRO A 47 12.83 -2.73 31.79
C PRO A 47 13.42 -1.54 31.02
N ALA A 48 12.65 -0.93 30.12
CA ALA A 48 13.09 0.23 29.36
C ALA A 48 13.20 1.50 30.22
N VAL A 49 12.22 1.75 31.08
CA VAL A 49 12.22 2.89 32.01
C VAL A 49 13.37 2.76 33.01
N ARG A 50 13.55 1.58 33.60
CA ARG A 50 14.64 1.30 34.54
C ARG A 50 16.02 1.51 33.92
N ARG A 51 16.23 1.05 32.67
CA ARG A 51 17.48 1.28 31.93
C ARG A 51 17.71 2.77 31.66
N ALA A 52 16.70 3.48 31.18
CA ALA A 52 16.80 4.91 30.90
C ALA A 52 17.11 5.70 32.19
N VAL A 53 16.45 5.38 33.30
CA VAL A 53 16.72 5.96 34.63
C VAL A 53 18.16 5.74 35.08
N ALA A 54 18.69 4.52 34.91
CA ALA A 54 20.10 4.24 35.23
C ALA A 54 21.07 5.09 34.40
N GLN A 55 20.83 5.19 33.09
CA GLN A 55 21.63 6.04 32.19
C GLN A 55 21.54 7.52 32.56
N ILE A 56 20.37 8.00 33.00
CA ILE A 56 20.20 9.39 33.45
C ILE A 56 21.04 9.65 34.71
N ARG A 57 21.02 8.74 35.67
CA ARG A 57 21.84 8.84 36.90
C ARG A 57 23.33 8.91 36.58
N GLU A 58 23.80 8.12 35.61
CA GLU A 58 25.17 8.17 35.12
C GLU A 58 25.49 9.52 34.46
N LEU A 59 24.63 10.01 33.55
CA LEU A 59 24.80 11.29 32.87
C LEU A 59 24.79 12.50 33.83
N LEU A 60 24.06 12.39 34.94
CA LEU A 60 24.04 13.41 35.99
C LEU A 60 25.20 13.26 36.97
N ALA A 61 25.95 12.16 36.94
CA ALA A 61 26.89 11.74 37.98
C ALA A 61 26.24 11.69 39.39
N GLU A 62 24.97 11.30 39.45
CA GLU A 62 24.15 11.24 40.67
C GLU A 62 23.47 9.85 40.81
N PRO A 63 24.17 8.81 41.31
CA PRO A 63 23.63 7.44 41.42
C PRO A 63 22.37 7.32 42.28
N GLY A 64 22.21 8.23 43.24
CA GLY A 64 21.07 8.28 44.17
C GLY A 64 19.92 9.18 43.73
N ALA A 65 19.93 9.73 42.52
CA ALA A 65 18.88 10.65 42.06
C ALA A 65 17.49 9.97 42.10
N ASP A 66 16.55 10.61 42.79
CA ASP A 66 15.15 10.18 42.89
C ASP A 66 14.34 10.58 41.65
N ALA A 67 13.08 10.13 41.58
CA ALA A 67 12.21 10.41 40.43
C ALA A 67 12.03 11.92 40.18
N ALA A 68 11.92 12.72 41.24
CA ALA A 68 11.73 14.17 41.14
C ALA A 68 12.98 14.87 40.58
N ARG A 69 14.19 14.43 40.98
CA ARG A 69 15.45 14.93 40.44
C ARG A 69 15.63 14.57 38.96
N ILE A 70 15.25 13.35 38.59
CA ILE A 70 15.28 12.88 37.20
C ILE A 70 14.29 13.66 36.35
N GLU A 71 13.06 13.86 36.83
CA GLU A 71 12.04 14.65 36.13
C GLU A 71 12.51 16.08 35.86
N ARG A 72 13.13 16.74 36.86
CA ARG A 72 13.74 18.07 36.67
C ARG A 72 14.85 18.06 35.63
N ALA A 73 15.70 17.02 35.60
CA ALA A 73 16.75 16.89 34.60
C ALA A 73 16.16 16.72 33.19
N LEU A 74 15.14 15.87 33.04
CA LEU A 74 14.44 15.70 31.76
C LEU A 74 13.81 17.01 31.30
N GLY A 75 13.19 17.77 32.21
CA GLY A 75 12.65 19.11 31.92
C GLY A 75 13.70 20.07 31.37
N ALA A 76 14.85 20.18 32.05
CA ALA A 76 15.96 21.02 31.59
C ALA A 76 16.52 20.55 30.24
N TRP A 77 16.63 19.24 30.02
CA TRP A 77 17.08 18.70 28.74
C TRP A 77 16.11 18.96 27.60
N LEU A 78 14.80 18.99 27.87
CA LEU A 78 13.80 19.43 26.88
C LEU A 78 13.99 20.92 26.55
N ASP A 79 14.22 21.78 27.55
CA ASP A 79 14.45 23.22 27.35
C ASP A 79 15.74 23.51 26.57
N GLU A 80 16.76 22.66 26.73
CA GLU A 80 18.06 22.74 26.03
C GLU A 80 18.07 22.01 24.66
N ASP A 81 16.95 21.42 24.22
CA ASP A 81 16.85 20.52 23.05
C ASP A 81 17.95 19.43 23.02
N ARG A 82 18.24 18.83 24.17
CA ARG A 82 19.31 17.83 24.29
C ARG A 82 18.91 16.49 23.70
N LYS A 83 19.62 16.06 22.65
CA LYS A 83 19.40 14.79 21.96
C LYS A 83 20.11 13.60 22.63
N VAL A 84 19.73 13.27 23.87
CA VAL A 84 20.31 12.13 24.63
C VAL A 84 19.42 10.88 24.58
N THR A 85 20.03 9.70 24.44
CA THR A 85 19.35 8.40 24.32
C THR A 85 18.30 8.10 25.39
N PRO A 86 18.55 8.29 26.70
CA PRO A 86 17.54 7.97 27.70
C PRO A 86 16.32 8.91 27.66
N LEU A 87 16.50 10.18 27.29
CA LEU A 87 15.39 11.11 27.09
C LEU A 87 14.49 10.63 25.93
N LYS A 88 15.09 10.31 24.77
CA LYS A 88 14.38 9.77 23.61
C LYS A 88 13.61 8.49 23.94
N THR A 89 14.21 7.62 24.76
CA THR A 89 13.57 6.38 25.21
C THR A 89 12.29 6.66 26.00
N LEU A 90 12.36 7.57 26.99
CA LEU A 90 11.18 7.92 27.80
C LEU A 90 10.13 8.70 26.99
N GLN A 91 10.56 9.62 26.12
CA GLN A 91 9.67 10.31 25.17
C GLN A 91 8.92 9.31 24.29
N GLY A 92 9.62 8.33 23.72
CA GLY A 92 9.02 7.30 22.86
C GLY A 92 7.94 6.49 23.58
N ILE A 93 8.17 6.11 24.84
CA ILE A 93 7.16 5.39 25.66
C ILE A 93 5.92 6.26 25.86
N VAL A 94 6.12 7.52 26.28
CA VAL A 94 5.03 8.46 26.58
C VAL A 94 4.22 8.79 25.33
N TRP A 95 4.88 9.03 24.20
CA TRP A 95 4.22 9.34 22.95
C TRP A 95 3.47 8.14 22.39
N ALA A 96 4.06 6.94 22.43
CA ALA A 96 3.38 5.73 21.98
C ALA A 96 2.08 5.48 22.75
N GLU A 97 2.09 5.69 24.08
CA GLU A 97 0.88 5.63 24.90
C GLU A 97 -0.13 6.72 24.52
N GLY A 98 0.33 7.95 24.33
CA GLY A 98 -0.55 9.06 23.93
C GLY A 98 -1.24 8.86 22.60
N PHE A 99 -0.50 8.36 21.61
CA PHE A 99 -1.07 7.99 20.32
C PHE A 99 -2.07 6.85 20.47
N ALA A 100 -1.69 5.75 21.14
CA ALA A 100 -2.56 4.59 21.33
C ALA A 100 -3.88 4.91 22.06
N ASN A 101 -3.86 5.87 22.99
CA ASN A 101 -5.04 6.34 23.72
C ASN A 101 -5.83 7.41 22.97
N GLY A 102 -5.37 7.87 21.81
CA GLY A 102 -5.98 8.98 21.05
C GLY A 102 -5.81 10.36 21.70
N GLU A 103 -4.91 10.49 22.67
CA GLU A 103 -4.57 11.76 23.35
C GLU A 103 -3.61 12.62 22.51
N LEU A 104 -2.88 11.99 21.60
CA LEU A 104 -2.04 12.64 20.60
C LEU A 104 -2.56 12.32 19.19
N VAL A 105 -2.57 13.34 18.34
CA VAL A 105 -2.79 13.23 16.90
C VAL A 105 -1.56 13.84 16.24
N SER A 106 -0.96 13.15 15.27
CA SER A 106 0.23 13.64 14.60
C SER A 106 -0.10 14.82 13.69
N HIS A 107 0.88 15.67 13.43
CA HIS A 107 0.71 16.76 12.49
C HIS A 107 1.14 16.34 11.09
N PHE A 108 0.36 16.72 10.07
CA PHE A 108 0.76 16.69 8.68
C PHE A 108 0.37 18.02 8.02
N TYR A 109 1.21 18.54 7.12
CA TYR A 109 0.81 19.71 6.33
C TYR A 109 -0.41 19.38 5.44
N PRO A 110 -1.34 20.32 5.21
CA PRO A 110 -2.59 20.05 4.50
C PRO A 110 -2.44 19.49 3.08
N ASP A 111 -1.33 19.78 2.42
CA ASP A 111 -1.03 19.30 1.06
C ASP A 111 -0.40 17.91 1.03
N VAL A 112 0.08 17.39 2.16
CA VAL A 112 0.88 16.15 2.19
C VAL A 112 0.00 14.92 1.99
N VAL A 113 -0.99 14.69 2.86
CA VAL A 113 -1.80 13.46 2.83
C VAL A 113 -2.53 13.27 1.50
N PRO A 114 -3.16 14.30 0.89
CA PRO A 114 -3.77 14.16 -0.44
C PRO A 114 -2.77 13.72 -1.51
N ARG A 115 -1.53 14.23 -1.48
CA ARG A 115 -0.49 13.89 -2.46
C ARG A 115 0.09 12.50 -2.22
N LEU A 116 0.31 12.09 -0.97
CA LEU A 116 0.72 10.72 -0.65
C LEU A 116 -0.31 9.70 -1.17
N ARG A 117 -1.61 9.95 -0.94
CA ARG A 117 -2.67 9.08 -1.49
C ARG A 117 -2.68 9.04 -3.01
N ALA A 118 -2.51 10.21 -3.66
CA ALA A 118 -2.47 10.28 -5.11
C ALA A 118 -1.28 9.51 -5.70
N TRP A 119 -0.08 9.68 -5.14
CA TRP A 119 1.11 8.95 -5.57
C TRP A 119 0.97 7.45 -5.33
N HIS A 120 0.47 7.04 -4.17
CA HIS A 120 0.22 5.63 -3.87
C HIS A 120 -0.79 5.00 -4.84
N ALA A 121 -1.90 5.71 -5.13
CA ALA A 121 -2.90 5.26 -6.11
C ALA A 121 -2.34 5.20 -7.55
N ALA A 122 -1.35 6.03 -7.86
CA ALA A 122 -0.60 6.00 -9.12
C ALA A 122 0.47 4.89 -9.18
N GLY A 123 0.63 4.09 -8.13
CA GLY A 123 1.58 2.97 -8.07
C GLY A 123 2.96 3.33 -7.54
N ILE A 124 3.18 4.57 -7.07
CA ILE A 124 4.43 4.98 -6.43
C ILE A 124 4.54 4.29 -5.07
N ARG A 125 5.70 3.68 -4.81
CA ARG A 125 6.02 3.06 -3.52
C ARG A 125 6.52 4.14 -2.57
N LEU A 126 5.88 4.29 -1.42
CA LEU A 126 6.22 5.32 -0.44
C LEU A 126 6.94 4.71 0.75
N HIS A 127 7.96 5.41 1.23
CA HIS A 127 8.76 5.00 2.38
C HIS A 127 9.05 6.20 3.28
N VAL A 128 9.45 5.94 4.51
CA VAL A 128 9.78 7.00 5.48
C VAL A 128 11.20 6.80 5.97
N TYR A 129 11.98 7.87 6.06
CA TYR A 129 13.31 7.88 6.66
C TYR A 129 13.49 9.08 7.58
N SER A 130 13.54 8.82 8.89
CA SER A 130 13.62 9.86 9.93
C SER A 130 14.61 9.48 11.04
N SER A 131 15.03 10.47 11.82
CA SER A 131 15.88 10.23 13.00
C SER A 131 15.12 9.65 14.20
N GLY A 132 13.78 9.74 14.20
CA GLY A 132 12.93 9.03 15.15
C GLY A 132 12.92 7.52 14.88
N SER A 133 12.77 6.68 15.91
CA SER A 133 12.77 5.23 15.73
C SER A 133 11.61 4.77 14.84
N VAL A 134 11.75 3.64 14.16
CA VAL A 134 10.67 3.04 13.34
C VAL A 134 9.36 2.90 14.12
N ALA A 135 9.44 2.55 15.42
CA ALA A 135 8.26 2.47 16.28
C ALA A 135 7.55 3.83 16.42
N ALA A 136 8.30 4.91 16.62
CA ALA A 136 7.75 6.27 16.71
C ALA A 136 7.16 6.72 15.37
N GLN A 137 7.84 6.44 14.25
CA GLN A 137 7.32 6.76 12.92
C GLN A 137 6.01 6.02 12.60
N ARG A 138 5.92 4.73 12.96
CA ARG A 138 4.68 3.95 12.80
C ARG A 138 3.55 4.49 13.67
N ALA A 139 3.83 4.90 14.90
CA ALA A 139 2.84 5.55 15.75
C ALA A 139 2.37 6.88 15.14
N TRP A 140 3.30 7.68 14.62
CA TRP A 140 3.04 8.95 13.93
C TRP A 140 2.10 8.79 12.74
N PHE A 141 2.42 7.87 11.82
CA PHE A 141 1.58 7.60 10.65
C PHE A 141 0.25 6.90 11.00
N GLY A 142 0.21 6.17 12.12
CA GLY A 142 -1.00 5.47 12.57
C GLY A 142 -2.10 6.37 13.14
N HIS A 143 -1.74 7.59 13.58
CA HIS A 143 -2.64 8.49 14.32
C HIS A 143 -2.65 9.89 13.70
N SER A 144 -2.74 9.95 12.37
CA SER A 144 -2.85 11.22 11.65
C SER A 144 -4.25 11.84 11.77
N PRO A 145 -4.42 13.13 11.44
CA PRO A 145 -5.73 13.79 11.44
C PRO A 145 -6.73 13.15 10.47
N GLU A 146 -6.23 12.43 9.46
CA GLU A 146 -7.02 11.76 8.44
C GLU A 146 -7.07 10.23 8.62
N GLY A 147 -6.77 9.75 9.82
CA GLY A 147 -6.77 8.32 10.18
C GLY A 147 -5.42 7.64 10.00
N ASP A 148 -5.44 6.31 9.88
CA ASP A 148 -4.23 5.50 9.77
C ASP A 148 -3.65 5.56 8.35
N LEU A 149 -2.45 6.13 8.24
CA LEU A 149 -1.70 6.27 6.98
C LEU A 149 -0.62 5.19 6.80
N ARG A 150 -0.49 4.23 7.73
CA ARG A 150 0.57 3.19 7.65
C ARG A 150 0.44 2.31 6.41
N THR A 151 -0.76 2.20 5.85
CA THR A 151 -1.01 1.46 4.60
C THR A 151 -0.42 2.14 3.37
N LEU A 152 -0.12 3.44 3.45
CA LEU A 152 0.52 4.18 2.35
C LEU A 152 2.03 3.96 2.31
N ALA A 153 2.67 3.69 3.46
CA ALA A 153 4.12 3.54 3.56
C ALA A 153 4.54 2.06 3.65
N ASP A 154 5.28 1.59 2.66
CA ASP A 154 5.71 0.20 2.58
C ASP A 154 6.81 -0.12 3.60
N ARG A 155 7.72 0.84 3.84
CA ARG A 155 8.88 0.67 4.73
C ARG A 155 9.19 1.94 5.52
N PHE A 156 9.77 1.73 6.70
CA PHE A 156 10.18 2.77 7.64
C PHE A 156 11.66 2.54 8.00
N TYR A 157 12.45 3.60 7.88
CA TYR A 157 13.89 3.59 8.12
C TYR A 157 14.25 4.59 9.21
N ASP A 158 15.18 4.22 10.06
CA ASP A 158 15.75 5.08 11.09
C ASP A 158 17.27 4.98 11.12
N THR A 159 17.89 5.65 12.09
CA THR A 159 19.36 5.65 12.21
C THR A 159 19.94 4.31 12.66
N GLU A 160 19.12 3.37 13.13
CA GLU A 160 19.57 2.03 13.54
C GLU A 160 19.59 1.06 12.35
N ASN A 161 18.53 1.07 11.52
CA ASN A 161 18.42 0.11 10.40
C ASN A 161 19.02 0.61 9.07
N ALA A 162 19.10 1.92 8.85
CA ALA A 162 19.70 2.51 7.65
C ALA A 162 21.01 3.26 7.95
N GLY A 163 21.23 3.70 9.20
CA GLY A 163 22.38 4.51 9.58
C GLY A 163 22.12 6.03 9.54
N PRO A 164 23.15 6.88 9.72
CA PRO A 164 22.99 8.32 9.85
C PRO A 164 22.50 9.03 8.57
N LYS A 165 21.56 9.98 8.68
CA LYS A 165 20.96 10.69 7.52
C LYS A 165 21.93 11.58 6.72
N LEU A 166 23.14 11.82 7.22
CA LEU A 166 24.13 12.72 6.58
C LEU A 166 25.23 11.97 5.82
N VAL A 167 25.11 10.65 5.67
CA VAL A 167 26.11 9.84 4.95
C VAL A 167 25.47 9.09 3.79
N ALA A 168 26.14 9.10 2.63
CA ALA A 168 25.64 8.45 1.41
C ALA A 168 25.38 6.94 1.59
N THR A 169 26.21 6.27 2.41
CA THR A 169 26.09 4.83 2.69
C THR A 169 24.75 4.43 3.29
N SER A 170 24.05 5.34 3.98
CA SER A 170 22.72 5.09 4.51
C SER A 170 21.66 5.01 3.40
N TYR A 171 21.77 5.87 2.40
CA TYR A 171 20.90 5.85 1.23
C TYR A 171 21.20 4.66 0.31
N GLU A 172 22.48 4.26 0.19
CA GLU A 172 22.86 3.02 -0.49
C GLU A 172 22.23 1.79 0.19
N THR A 173 22.25 1.76 1.52
CA THR A 173 21.63 0.69 2.32
C THR A 173 20.12 0.63 2.08
N ILE A 174 19.44 1.78 2.07
CA ILE A 174 18.00 1.86 1.80
C ILE A 174 17.70 1.38 0.37
N ALA A 175 18.43 1.86 -0.64
CA ALA A 175 18.20 1.47 -2.03
C ALA A 175 18.38 -0.05 -2.24
N ALA A 176 19.37 -0.65 -1.57
CA ALA A 176 19.60 -2.09 -1.59
C ALA A 176 18.44 -2.88 -0.94
N ASP A 177 17.92 -2.43 0.21
CA ASP A 177 16.76 -3.06 0.86
C ASP A 177 15.46 -2.91 0.05
N LEU A 178 15.34 -1.81 -0.70
CA LEU A 178 14.23 -1.59 -1.63
C LEU A 178 14.36 -2.43 -2.92
N GLY A 179 15.56 -2.89 -3.27
CA GLY A 179 15.83 -3.48 -4.58
C GLY A 179 15.70 -2.48 -5.74
N ALA A 180 15.86 -1.18 -5.45
CA ALA A 180 15.62 -0.09 -6.38
C ALA A 180 16.94 0.43 -6.97
N ALA A 181 16.93 0.81 -8.25
CA ALA A 181 18.03 1.57 -8.84
C ALA A 181 18.07 2.99 -8.19
N PRO A 182 19.24 3.51 -7.80
CA PRO A 182 19.33 4.79 -7.08
C PRO A 182 18.61 5.96 -7.78
N ASP A 183 18.71 6.05 -9.10
CA ASP A 183 18.10 7.11 -9.90
C ASP A 183 16.56 6.99 -10.02
N ARG A 184 15.99 5.87 -9.55
CA ARG A 184 14.54 5.60 -9.44
C ARG A 184 13.98 5.90 -8.05
N VAL A 185 14.79 6.47 -7.16
CA VAL A 185 14.37 6.86 -5.81
C VAL A 185 14.42 8.38 -5.67
N LEU A 186 13.31 8.99 -5.25
CA LEU A 186 13.25 10.41 -4.88
C LEU A 186 13.24 10.55 -3.35
N PHE A 187 14.18 11.32 -2.82
CA PHE A 187 14.16 11.74 -1.43
C PHE A 187 13.64 13.17 -1.28
N LEU A 188 12.68 13.34 -0.36
CA LEU A 188 12.12 14.63 0.04
C LEU A 188 12.56 14.93 1.46
N SER A 189 13.27 16.04 1.66
CA SER A 189 13.70 16.55 2.96
C SER A 189 13.80 18.07 2.90
N ASP A 190 13.70 18.74 4.04
CA ASP A 190 13.94 20.18 4.18
C ASP A 190 15.42 20.50 4.43
N ARG A 191 16.25 19.48 4.72
CA ARG A 191 17.62 19.66 5.18
C ARG A 191 18.65 19.45 4.05
N PRO A 192 19.45 20.48 3.69
CA PRO A 192 20.41 20.40 2.58
C PRO A 192 21.41 19.24 2.70
N GLY A 193 22.01 19.04 3.89
CA GLY A 193 23.01 18.00 4.07
C GLY A 193 22.48 16.57 3.91
N GLU A 194 21.19 16.35 4.13
CA GLU A 194 20.54 15.05 3.90
C GLU A 194 20.27 14.85 2.40
N LEU A 195 19.83 15.90 1.72
CA LEU A 195 19.66 15.90 0.28
C LEU A 195 21.01 15.69 -0.44
N ASP A 196 22.09 16.33 0.01
CA ASP A 196 23.44 16.15 -0.54
C ASP A 196 23.93 14.71 -0.39
N ALA A 197 23.70 14.10 0.79
CA ALA A 197 24.05 12.71 1.04
C ALA A 197 23.25 11.74 0.16
N ALA A 198 21.93 11.98 -0.03
CA ALA A 198 21.10 11.20 -0.95
C ALA A 198 21.56 11.34 -2.41
N ARG A 199 21.85 12.57 -2.86
CA ARG A 199 22.37 12.83 -4.21
C ARG A 199 23.72 12.13 -4.44
N ALA A 200 24.61 12.13 -3.44
CA ALA A 200 25.89 11.43 -3.51
C ALA A 200 25.73 9.92 -3.68
N ALA A 201 24.64 9.34 -3.15
CA ALA A 201 24.24 7.94 -3.37
C ALA A 201 23.52 7.70 -4.71
N GLY A 202 23.39 8.72 -5.57
CA GLY A 202 22.76 8.63 -6.89
C GLY A 202 21.25 8.87 -6.91
N TRP A 203 20.64 9.29 -5.80
CA TRP A 203 19.19 9.49 -5.71
C TRP A 203 18.75 10.80 -6.36
N ARG A 204 17.49 10.82 -6.81
CA ARG A 204 16.77 12.07 -7.09
C ARG A 204 16.42 12.74 -5.77
N THR A 205 16.40 14.06 -5.76
CA THR A 205 16.17 14.85 -4.54
C THR A 205 15.31 16.07 -4.85
N ALA A 206 14.45 16.43 -3.92
CA ALA A 206 13.76 17.71 -3.90
C ALA A 206 13.73 18.25 -2.47
N GLY A 207 14.16 19.50 -2.33
CA GLY A 207 14.16 20.23 -1.08
C GLY A 207 12.80 20.84 -0.78
N VAL A 208 12.24 20.52 0.38
CA VAL A 208 10.92 21.02 0.79
C VAL A 208 11.08 22.24 1.69
N ARG A 209 10.58 23.39 1.25
CA ARG A 209 10.71 24.67 1.94
C ARG A 209 9.39 25.09 2.57
N ARG A 210 9.27 24.90 3.88
CA ARG A 210 8.11 25.34 4.65
C ARG A 210 8.45 26.60 5.46
N PRO A 211 7.72 27.73 5.28
CA PRO A 211 7.93 28.92 6.09
C PRO A 211 7.81 28.61 7.59
N GLY A 212 8.76 29.10 8.38
CA GLY A 212 8.81 28.87 9.84
C GLY A 212 9.62 27.64 10.26
N GLU A 213 10.06 26.79 9.32
CA GLU A 213 10.96 25.68 9.64
C GLU A 213 12.41 26.13 9.85
N PRO A 214 13.20 25.43 10.69
CA PRO A 214 14.57 25.84 11.04
C PRO A 214 15.50 26.00 9.82
N TYR A 215 15.32 25.17 8.80
CA TYR A 215 16.15 25.19 7.59
C TYR A 215 15.60 26.10 6.48
N TYR A 216 14.50 26.82 6.73
CA TYR A 216 13.87 27.68 5.71
C TYR A 216 14.83 28.76 5.19
N GLU A 217 15.53 29.50 6.06
CA GLU A 217 16.44 30.57 5.61
C GLU A 217 17.73 30.05 4.96
N SER A 218 18.14 28.82 5.31
CA SER A 218 19.35 28.20 4.75
C SER A 218 19.15 27.73 3.31
N GLY A 219 17.89 27.62 2.86
CA GLY A 219 17.54 27.10 1.55
C GLY A 219 17.87 25.62 1.40
N VAL A 220 17.82 25.13 0.16
CA VAL A 220 18.07 23.72 -0.20
C VAL A 220 19.21 23.58 -1.21
N GLY A 221 20.15 24.54 -1.24
CA GLY A 221 21.29 24.54 -2.17
C GLY A 221 20.86 24.44 -3.63
N ASP A 222 21.55 23.59 -4.40
CA ASP A 222 21.25 23.35 -5.83
C ASP A 222 20.18 22.27 -6.06
N HIS A 223 19.45 21.87 -5.02
CA HIS A 223 18.34 20.93 -5.16
C HIS A 223 17.10 21.62 -5.74
N PRO A 224 16.27 20.93 -6.55
CA PRO A 224 14.93 21.38 -6.88
C PRO A 224 14.16 21.76 -5.61
N GLU A 225 13.57 22.95 -5.60
CA GLU A 225 12.90 23.50 -4.42
C GLU A 225 11.39 23.50 -4.60
N VAL A 226 10.65 23.04 -3.59
CA VAL A 226 9.19 23.12 -3.56
C VAL A 226 8.69 23.65 -2.22
N ALA A 227 7.65 24.50 -2.24
CA ALA A 227 7.00 24.95 -1.02
C ALA A 227 5.83 24.02 -0.60
N SER A 228 5.39 23.17 -1.53
CA SER A 228 4.31 22.20 -1.35
C SER A 228 4.50 20.95 -2.19
N PHE A 229 4.01 19.81 -1.70
CA PHE A 229 3.93 18.56 -2.46
C PHE A 229 3.00 18.68 -3.69
N ALA A 230 2.15 19.72 -3.75
CA ALA A 230 1.36 20.04 -4.93
C ALA A 230 2.21 20.42 -6.14
N GLU A 231 3.41 20.95 -5.93
CA GLU A 231 4.36 21.34 -6.99
C GLU A 231 5.15 20.14 -7.55
N LEU A 232 5.04 18.97 -6.91
CA LEU A 232 5.75 17.75 -7.33
C LEU A 232 4.86 16.90 -8.22
N GLU A 233 5.21 16.79 -9.49
CA GLU A 233 4.62 15.82 -10.41
C GLU A 233 5.49 14.56 -10.43
N ILE A 234 5.08 13.56 -9.67
CA ILE A 234 5.79 12.28 -9.59
C ILE A 234 5.07 11.30 -10.50
N GLY A 235 5.70 11.00 -11.62
CA GLY A 235 5.40 9.79 -12.36
C GLY A 235 6.37 8.71 -11.91
N ALA A 236 5.89 7.49 -11.72
CA ALA A 236 6.68 6.37 -12.17
C ALA A 236 6.70 6.63 -13.66
N GLY A 237 7.82 7.08 -14.19
CA GLY A 237 7.86 7.35 -15.61
C GLY A 237 7.31 6.15 -16.31
N ALA A 238 6.70 6.46 -17.43
CA ALA A 238 6.87 5.60 -18.57
C ALA A 238 8.39 5.45 -18.85
N ALA A 239 9.15 4.78 -17.98
CA ALA A 239 9.78 3.58 -18.44
C ALA A 239 8.67 2.88 -19.22
N ALA A 240 8.72 3.00 -20.56
CA ALA A 240 8.17 1.97 -21.40
C ALA A 240 8.58 0.70 -20.68
N ALA A 241 7.62 0.02 -20.04
CA ALA A 241 7.92 -1.07 -19.14
C ALA A 241 8.93 -1.91 -19.91
N GLY A 242 10.15 -2.03 -19.37
CA GLY A 242 11.10 -2.97 -19.94
C GLY A 242 10.34 -4.27 -20.16
N PRO A 243 10.61 -5.02 -21.24
CA PRO A 243 9.83 -6.21 -21.53
C PRO A 243 9.68 -7.03 -20.25
N VAL A 244 8.42 -7.28 -19.85
CA VAL A 244 8.09 -8.02 -18.62
C VAL A 244 8.98 -9.25 -18.57
N SER A 245 9.81 -9.33 -17.53
CA SER A 245 10.85 -10.34 -17.44
C SER A 245 10.24 -11.72 -17.20
N ASP A 246 10.92 -12.78 -17.63
CA ASP A 246 10.48 -14.16 -17.39
C ASP A 246 10.34 -14.47 -15.89
N GLU A 247 11.13 -13.80 -15.05
CA GLU A 247 11.04 -13.89 -13.59
C GLU A 247 9.70 -13.35 -13.08
N GLU A 248 9.30 -12.15 -13.50
CA GLU A 248 8.03 -11.54 -13.11
C GLU A 248 6.84 -12.38 -13.57
N VAL A 249 6.91 -12.93 -14.79
CA VAL A 249 5.88 -13.85 -15.29
C VAL A 249 5.80 -15.10 -14.43
N ARG A 250 6.94 -15.72 -14.08
CA ARG A 250 6.97 -16.94 -13.26
C ARG A 250 6.47 -16.69 -11.84
N GLN A 251 6.80 -15.56 -11.23
CA GLN A 251 6.29 -15.17 -9.90
C GLN A 251 4.77 -14.95 -9.93
N ALA A 252 4.26 -14.30 -10.98
CA ALA A 252 2.82 -14.18 -11.20
C ALA A 252 2.17 -15.55 -11.40
N GLY A 253 2.81 -16.44 -12.17
CA GLY A 253 2.38 -17.83 -12.36
C GLY A 253 2.25 -18.59 -11.04
N ALA A 254 3.24 -18.50 -10.15
CA ALA A 254 3.19 -19.17 -8.85
C ALA A 254 1.98 -18.72 -8.00
N ARG A 255 1.69 -17.41 -8.01
CA ARG A 255 0.53 -16.84 -7.29
C ARG A 255 -0.79 -17.29 -7.91
N LEU A 256 -0.88 -17.30 -9.24
CA LEU A 256 -2.05 -17.75 -9.97
C LEU A 256 -2.31 -19.24 -9.75
N ALA A 257 -1.26 -20.06 -9.75
CA ALA A 257 -1.34 -21.49 -9.47
C ALA A 257 -1.89 -21.78 -8.06
N ALA A 258 -1.34 -21.10 -7.05
CA ALA A 258 -1.81 -21.24 -5.67
C ALA A 258 -3.29 -20.85 -5.50
N GLU A 259 -3.71 -19.75 -6.14
CA GLU A 259 -5.10 -19.29 -6.07
C GLU A 259 -6.06 -20.17 -6.88
N ALA A 260 -5.62 -20.70 -8.03
CA ALA A 260 -6.37 -21.68 -8.81
C ALA A 260 -6.61 -22.96 -8.04
N ALA A 261 -5.58 -23.50 -7.37
CA ALA A 261 -5.68 -24.68 -6.53
C ALA A 261 -6.67 -24.48 -5.38
N ARG A 262 -6.71 -23.27 -4.81
CA ARG A 262 -7.66 -22.91 -3.77
C ARG A 262 -9.11 -22.91 -4.29
N PHE A 263 -9.39 -22.25 -5.42
CA PHE A 263 -10.73 -22.27 -6.02
C PHE A 263 -11.14 -23.68 -6.50
N ALA A 264 -10.19 -24.47 -6.98
CA ALA A 264 -10.41 -25.88 -7.31
C ALA A 264 -10.80 -26.69 -6.06
N SER A 265 -10.19 -26.42 -4.90
CA SER A 265 -10.56 -27.07 -3.61
C SER A 265 -12.01 -26.77 -3.17
N PHE A 266 -12.56 -25.62 -3.56
CA PHE A 266 -13.98 -25.29 -3.34
C PHE A 266 -14.91 -25.91 -4.39
N GLY A 267 -14.34 -26.54 -5.42
CA GLY A 267 -15.06 -27.08 -6.57
C GLY A 267 -15.55 -26.01 -7.54
N TRP A 268 -14.96 -24.81 -7.52
CA TRP A 268 -15.33 -23.69 -8.39
C TRP A 268 -14.61 -23.69 -9.74
N MET A 269 -13.52 -24.45 -9.87
CA MET A 269 -12.75 -24.61 -11.11
C MET A 269 -12.59 -26.10 -11.43
N ARG A 270 -13.69 -26.79 -11.78
CA ARG A 270 -13.68 -28.25 -12.03
C ARG A 270 -13.04 -28.59 -13.37
N GLY A 271 -12.21 -29.63 -13.40
CA GLY A 271 -11.49 -30.06 -14.60
C GLY A 271 -10.61 -28.94 -15.13
N THR A 272 -10.75 -28.61 -16.41
CA THR A 272 -9.96 -27.56 -17.07
C THR A 272 -10.63 -26.19 -17.09
N SER A 273 -11.73 -26.03 -16.35
CA SER A 273 -12.62 -24.88 -16.46
C SER A 273 -12.16 -23.68 -15.63
N GLY A 274 -12.41 -22.48 -16.15
CA GLY A 274 -12.04 -21.22 -15.49
C GLY A 274 -10.60 -20.81 -15.77
N ASN A 275 -10.28 -19.57 -15.45
CA ASN A 275 -8.93 -19.01 -15.61
C ASN A 275 -8.76 -17.79 -14.70
N LEU A 276 -7.52 -17.39 -14.49
CA LEU A 276 -7.15 -16.31 -13.58
C LEU A 276 -6.10 -15.46 -14.29
N SER A 277 -6.05 -14.16 -13.97
CA SER A 277 -5.00 -13.28 -14.49
C SER A 277 -4.53 -12.22 -13.49
N ILE A 278 -3.27 -11.81 -13.63
CA ILE A 278 -2.68 -10.64 -12.96
C ILE A 278 -2.16 -9.67 -14.04
N VAL A 279 -2.39 -8.37 -13.86
CA VAL A 279 -1.80 -7.31 -14.69
C VAL A 279 -0.36 -7.05 -14.24
N LEU A 280 0.60 -7.15 -15.17
CA LEU A 280 2.02 -6.94 -14.92
C LEU A 280 2.52 -5.59 -15.44
N ALA A 281 1.92 -5.07 -16.52
CA ALA A 281 2.17 -3.72 -17.02
C ALA A 281 0.89 -3.14 -17.60
N ARG A 282 0.73 -1.81 -17.58
CA ARG A 282 -0.44 -1.12 -18.15
C ARG A 282 -0.18 -0.44 -19.48
N ASP A 283 1.05 -0.05 -19.77
CA ASP A 283 1.44 0.59 -21.03
C ASP A 283 2.78 0.04 -21.56
N PRO A 284 2.78 -0.87 -22.55
CA PRO A 284 1.58 -1.53 -23.09
C PRO A 284 0.97 -2.48 -22.04
N LEU A 285 -0.35 -2.72 -22.14
CA LEU A 285 -1.02 -3.65 -21.24
C LEU A 285 -0.45 -5.07 -21.40
N ARG A 286 -0.06 -5.66 -20.28
CA ARG A 286 0.50 -7.01 -20.16
C ARG A 286 -0.14 -7.74 -19.00
N LEU A 287 -0.64 -8.95 -19.23
CA LEU A 287 -1.24 -9.80 -18.21
C LEU A 287 -0.59 -11.17 -18.22
N ALA A 288 -0.30 -11.71 -17.05
CA ALA A 288 -0.07 -13.14 -16.87
C ALA A 288 -1.43 -13.83 -16.72
N VAL A 289 -1.73 -14.84 -17.54
CA VAL A 289 -3.02 -15.56 -17.56
C VAL A 289 -2.77 -17.07 -17.45
N THR A 290 -3.53 -17.78 -16.63
CA THR A 290 -3.36 -19.25 -16.51
C THR A 290 -3.58 -19.98 -17.83
N ALA A 291 -2.76 -20.99 -18.10
CA ALA A 291 -2.79 -21.75 -19.36
C ALA A 291 -4.12 -22.49 -19.56
N SER A 292 -4.56 -22.59 -20.81
CA SER A 292 -5.79 -23.31 -21.17
C SER A 292 -5.60 -24.83 -21.15
N GLY A 293 -6.68 -25.58 -20.90
CA GLY A 293 -6.67 -27.05 -21.02
C GLY A 293 -5.94 -27.81 -19.91
N ARG A 294 -5.43 -27.12 -18.88
CA ARG A 294 -4.83 -27.74 -17.69
C ARG A 294 -5.80 -27.80 -16.52
N ASP A 295 -5.66 -28.81 -15.68
CA ASP A 295 -6.37 -28.88 -14.41
C ASP A 295 -5.94 -27.71 -13.52
N LYS A 296 -6.92 -26.94 -13.04
CA LYS A 296 -6.67 -25.73 -12.27
C LYS A 296 -6.20 -26.03 -10.84
N GLY A 297 -6.41 -27.26 -10.36
CA GLY A 297 -5.88 -27.77 -9.11
C GLY A 297 -4.39 -28.08 -9.13
N GLU A 298 -3.81 -28.30 -10.31
CA GLU A 298 -2.46 -28.84 -10.48
C GLU A 298 -1.50 -27.88 -11.21
N LEU A 299 -1.90 -26.61 -11.36
CA LEU A 299 -1.05 -25.61 -12.00
C LEU A 299 0.24 -25.38 -11.19
N THR A 300 1.30 -25.07 -11.91
CA THR A 300 2.62 -24.68 -11.43
C THR A 300 2.93 -23.26 -11.87
N ALA A 301 4.07 -22.73 -11.41
CA ALA A 301 4.52 -21.39 -11.77
C ALA A 301 4.76 -21.21 -13.29
N ASP A 302 4.98 -22.30 -14.02
CA ASP A 302 5.22 -22.28 -15.46
C ASP A 302 3.92 -22.37 -16.28
N ASP A 303 2.79 -22.70 -15.65
CA ASP A 303 1.50 -22.89 -16.32
C ASP A 303 0.73 -21.58 -16.57
N VAL A 304 1.46 -20.57 -17.02
CA VAL A 304 0.98 -19.21 -17.25
C VAL A 304 1.46 -18.69 -18.61
N VAL A 305 0.67 -17.82 -19.23
CA VAL A 305 0.97 -17.21 -20.52
C VAL A 305 0.92 -15.70 -20.37
N LEU A 306 1.97 -15.00 -20.82
CA LEU A 306 1.98 -13.56 -20.94
C LEU A 306 1.17 -13.14 -22.17
N VAL A 307 0.15 -12.30 -21.98
CA VAL A 307 -0.70 -11.77 -23.05
C VAL A 307 -0.69 -10.25 -23.10
N ASP A 308 -0.99 -9.71 -24.27
CA ASP A 308 -1.13 -8.27 -24.51
C ASP A 308 -2.56 -7.75 -24.21
N GLY A 309 -2.79 -6.46 -24.49
CA GLY A 309 -4.10 -5.83 -24.31
C GLY A 309 -5.21 -6.34 -25.24
N ALA A 310 -4.90 -7.17 -26.23
CA ALA A 310 -5.87 -7.88 -27.07
C ALA A 310 -6.08 -9.33 -26.59
N GLY A 311 -5.32 -9.80 -25.60
CA GLY A 311 -5.33 -11.20 -25.14
C GLY A 311 -4.49 -12.14 -26.01
N ALA A 312 -3.67 -11.60 -26.93
CA ALA A 312 -2.75 -12.38 -27.74
C ALA A 312 -1.46 -12.66 -26.95
N ALA A 313 -0.87 -13.84 -27.14
CA ALA A 313 0.39 -14.19 -26.49
C ALA A 313 1.52 -13.26 -26.96
N VAL A 314 2.34 -12.80 -26.01
CA VAL A 314 3.53 -11.99 -26.31
C VAL A 314 4.69 -12.92 -26.67
N ALA A 315 5.33 -12.68 -27.82
CA ALA A 315 6.46 -13.49 -28.27
C ALA A 315 7.73 -13.21 -27.44
N GLY A 316 8.53 -14.25 -27.18
CA GLY A 316 9.88 -14.10 -26.62
C GLY A 316 10.01 -14.25 -25.10
N THR A 317 8.93 -14.50 -24.36
CA THR A 317 8.99 -14.84 -22.93
C THR A 317 9.02 -16.36 -22.73
N ALA A 318 10.01 -16.87 -22.00
CA ALA A 318 10.35 -18.29 -21.88
C ALA A 318 9.53 -19.04 -20.80
N THR A 319 8.25 -18.70 -20.60
CA THR A 319 7.37 -19.52 -19.74
C THR A 319 6.72 -20.63 -20.55
N GLY A 320 6.92 -21.85 -20.04
CA GLY A 320 6.62 -23.09 -20.72
C GLY A 320 5.13 -23.33 -20.89
N ALA A 321 4.74 -23.47 -22.15
CA ALA A 321 3.64 -24.31 -22.59
C ALA A 321 2.23 -23.75 -22.40
N GLY A 322 1.73 -23.11 -23.47
CA GLY A 322 0.30 -23.08 -23.72
C GLY A 322 -0.14 -22.05 -24.74
N LYS A 323 -1.21 -22.37 -25.47
CA LYS A 323 -2.03 -21.35 -26.13
C LYS A 323 -2.73 -20.55 -25.02
N PRO A 324 -2.78 -19.21 -25.08
CA PRO A 324 -3.55 -18.43 -24.11
C PRO A 324 -5.01 -18.89 -24.13
N SER A 325 -5.69 -18.78 -22.98
CA SER A 325 -7.13 -19.01 -22.90
C SER A 325 -7.85 -18.17 -23.95
N ALA A 326 -8.88 -18.74 -24.59
CA ALA A 326 -9.72 -17.99 -25.52
C ALA A 326 -10.33 -16.74 -24.84
N GLU A 327 -10.51 -16.80 -23.52
CA GLU A 327 -11.08 -15.72 -22.71
C GLU A 327 -10.05 -14.68 -22.24
N ALA A 328 -8.75 -14.85 -22.58
CA ALA A 328 -7.71 -13.90 -22.20
C ALA A 328 -8.02 -12.47 -22.70
N GLY A 329 -8.68 -12.36 -23.85
CA GLY A 329 -9.17 -11.07 -24.37
C GLY A 329 -10.19 -10.40 -23.46
N LEU A 330 -11.07 -11.17 -22.80
CA LEU A 330 -12.04 -10.64 -21.85
C LEU A 330 -11.37 -10.18 -20.55
N HIS A 331 -10.35 -10.89 -20.07
CA HIS A 331 -9.52 -10.44 -18.94
C HIS A 331 -8.86 -9.09 -19.22
N ALA A 332 -8.25 -8.95 -20.40
CA ALA A 332 -7.67 -7.68 -20.84
C ALA A 332 -8.72 -6.57 -21.02
N ARG A 333 -9.95 -6.91 -21.43
CA ARG A 333 -11.06 -5.95 -21.51
C ARG A 333 -11.51 -5.49 -20.12
N VAL A 334 -11.69 -6.41 -19.17
CA VAL A 334 -12.01 -6.07 -17.77
C VAL A 334 -10.92 -5.17 -17.18
N ALA A 335 -9.65 -5.56 -17.28
CA ALA A 335 -8.53 -4.76 -16.75
C ALA A 335 -8.49 -3.33 -17.29
N ARG A 336 -8.81 -3.12 -18.57
CA ARG A 336 -8.92 -1.78 -19.18
C ARG A 336 -10.11 -0.98 -18.68
N LEU A 337 -11.29 -1.59 -18.62
CA LEU A 337 -12.53 -0.88 -18.29
C LEU A 337 -12.64 -0.53 -16.80
N THR A 338 -12.01 -1.32 -15.94
CA THR A 338 -12.20 -1.22 -14.48
C THR A 338 -10.94 -0.79 -13.74
N GLY A 339 -9.78 -0.79 -14.40
CA GLY A 339 -8.50 -0.58 -13.72
C GLY A 339 -8.11 -1.75 -12.81
N ALA A 340 -8.73 -2.93 -12.94
CA ALA A 340 -8.38 -4.10 -12.15
C ALA A 340 -6.89 -4.48 -12.31
N GLY A 341 -6.28 -4.95 -11.23
CA GLY A 341 -4.95 -5.58 -11.24
C GLY A 341 -5.02 -7.11 -11.26
N ALA A 342 -6.18 -7.71 -10.96
CA ALA A 342 -6.43 -9.13 -11.18
C ALA A 342 -7.89 -9.41 -11.58
N VAL A 343 -8.08 -10.50 -12.31
CA VAL A 343 -9.40 -10.99 -12.74
C VAL A 343 -9.45 -12.49 -12.51
N VAL A 344 -10.54 -12.96 -11.90
CA VAL A 344 -10.80 -14.37 -11.63
C VAL A 344 -12.07 -14.79 -12.34
N HIS A 345 -12.01 -15.91 -13.05
CA HIS A 345 -13.16 -16.52 -13.70
C HIS A 345 -13.38 -17.93 -13.15
N VAL A 346 -14.54 -18.12 -12.55
CA VAL A 346 -14.91 -19.36 -11.85
C VAL A 346 -16.29 -19.85 -12.27
N HIS A 347 -16.52 -21.15 -12.10
CA HIS A 347 -17.72 -21.86 -12.52
C HIS A 347 -18.52 -22.35 -11.32
N THR A 348 -18.99 -21.43 -10.50
CA THR A 348 -19.83 -21.81 -9.36
C THR A 348 -21.22 -22.24 -9.84
N VAL A 349 -21.76 -23.29 -9.22
CA VAL A 349 -23.13 -23.75 -9.50
C VAL A 349 -24.13 -22.62 -9.24
N ALA A 350 -23.87 -21.79 -8.22
CA ALA A 350 -24.76 -20.70 -7.86
C ALA A 350 -24.84 -19.61 -8.93
N ALA A 351 -23.72 -19.20 -9.50
CA ALA A 351 -23.71 -18.22 -10.59
C ALA A 351 -24.50 -18.72 -11.81
N VAL A 352 -24.25 -19.97 -12.23
CA VAL A 352 -24.94 -20.55 -13.39
C VAL A 352 -26.44 -20.72 -13.14
N ALA A 353 -26.82 -21.20 -11.96
CA ALA A 353 -28.23 -21.39 -11.58
C ALA A 353 -28.97 -20.05 -11.49
N MET A 354 -28.37 -19.04 -10.84
CA MET A 354 -28.98 -17.71 -10.71
C MET A 354 -29.10 -16.99 -12.04
N ALA A 355 -28.13 -17.11 -12.94
CA ALA A 355 -28.26 -16.56 -14.29
C ALA A 355 -29.44 -17.15 -15.07
N ARG A 356 -29.76 -18.44 -14.88
CA ARG A 356 -30.95 -19.06 -15.48
C ARG A 356 -32.25 -18.53 -14.87
N ARG A 357 -32.29 -18.30 -13.56
CA ARG A 357 -33.47 -17.79 -12.84
C ARG A 357 -33.70 -16.29 -13.07
N ARG A 358 -32.62 -15.52 -13.19
CA ARG A 358 -32.62 -14.05 -13.23
C ARG A 358 -31.76 -13.54 -14.39
N PRO A 359 -32.17 -13.79 -15.65
CA PRO A 359 -31.38 -13.40 -16.83
C PRO A 359 -31.19 -11.89 -16.96
N GLY A 360 -32.06 -11.10 -16.32
CA GLY A 360 -31.96 -9.64 -16.25
C GLY A 360 -31.09 -9.12 -15.11
N GLY A 361 -30.29 -9.95 -14.43
CA GLY A 361 -29.43 -9.56 -13.30
C GLY A 361 -30.06 -9.78 -11.92
N ILE A 362 -29.21 -9.84 -10.90
CA ILE A 362 -29.58 -10.04 -9.50
C ILE A 362 -29.34 -8.73 -8.73
N VAL A 363 -30.25 -8.35 -7.84
CA VAL A 363 -30.11 -7.14 -7.01
C VAL A 363 -30.05 -7.58 -5.55
N PHE A 364 -28.97 -7.25 -4.88
CA PHE A 364 -28.77 -7.47 -3.45
C PHE A 364 -29.05 -6.16 -2.69
N ARG A 365 -29.73 -6.25 -1.53
CA ARG A 365 -30.09 -5.10 -0.70
C ARG A 365 -29.96 -5.43 0.77
N ASP A 366 -29.51 -4.46 1.55
CA ASP A 366 -29.59 -4.50 3.02
C ASP A 366 -28.92 -5.73 3.66
N LEU A 367 -27.74 -6.13 3.13
CA LEU A 367 -26.96 -7.28 3.59
C LEU A 367 -25.57 -6.86 4.07
N GLU A 368 -25.17 -7.32 5.26
CA GLU A 368 -23.85 -7.04 5.86
C GLU A 368 -22.68 -7.42 4.94
N MET A 369 -22.84 -8.50 4.18
CA MET A 369 -21.83 -8.99 3.24
C MET A 369 -21.52 -8.00 2.10
N LEU A 370 -22.36 -7.00 1.83
CA LEU A 370 -22.09 -5.96 0.83
C LEU A 370 -20.88 -5.07 1.20
N LYS A 371 -20.51 -5.00 2.49
CA LYS A 371 -19.27 -4.33 2.94
C LYS A 371 -18.02 -4.92 2.30
N GLY A 372 -18.03 -6.23 2.02
CA GLY A 372 -16.95 -6.91 1.31
C GLY A 372 -16.75 -6.45 -0.13
N LEU A 373 -17.71 -5.71 -0.71
CA LEU A 373 -17.63 -5.08 -2.03
C LEU A 373 -17.42 -3.56 -1.95
N GLY A 374 -17.17 -3.02 -0.75
CA GLY A 374 -17.02 -1.57 -0.52
C GLY A 374 -18.34 -0.79 -0.44
N LEU A 375 -19.47 -1.47 -0.19
CA LEU A 375 -20.80 -0.84 -0.05
C LEU A 375 -21.28 -0.86 1.41
N PRO A 376 -22.04 0.14 1.88
CA PRO A 376 -22.61 0.11 3.22
C PRO A 376 -23.62 -1.04 3.36
N ALA A 377 -23.83 -1.53 4.59
CA ALA A 377 -24.75 -2.63 4.85
C ALA A 377 -26.22 -2.21 4.67
N GLU A 378 -26.61 -1.05 5.19
CA GLU A 378 -27.99 -0.53 5.12
C GLU A 378 -28.13 0.52 4.02
N GLY A 379 -29.27 0.50 3.31
CA GLY A 379 -29.59 1.50 2.28
C GLY A 379 -28.79 1.35 0.99
N ALA A 380 -27.93 0.33 0.88
CA ALA A 380 -27.21 0.01 -0.34
C ALA A 380 -27.96 -0.99 -1.21
N ALA A 381 -27.90 -0.78 -2.52
CA ALA A 381 -28.34 -1.75 -3.52
C ALA A 381 -27.25 -1.95 -4.57
N ALA A 382 -26.86 -3.21 -4.75
CA ALA A 382 -25.84 -3.62 -5.71
C ALA A 382 -26.45 -4.58 -6.73
N ARG A 383 -26.28 -4.28 -8.02
CA ARG A 383 -26.79 -5.14 -9.09
C ARG A 383 -25.64 -5.96 -9.66
N LEU A 384 -25.74 -7.29 -9.57
CA LEU A 384 -24.89 -8.23 -10.29
C LEU A 384 -25.45 -8.45 -11.69
N PRO A 385 -24.78 -7.95 -12.75
CA PRO A 385 -25.25 -8.10 -14.10
C PRO A 385 -25.12 -9.55 -14.56
N VAL A 386 -26.08 -9.97 -15.39
CA VAL A 386 -26.05 -11.24 -16.12
C VAL A 386 -26.03 -10.89 -17.61
N ILE A 387 -25.02 -11.38 -18.33
CA ILE A 387 -24.88 -11.14 -19.77
C ILE A 387 -24.97 -12.45 -20.54
N THR A 388 -25.55 -12.40 -21.74
CA THR A 388 -25.65 -13.58 -22.61
C THR A 388 -24.26 -14.01 -23.08
N ASN A 389 -23.97 -15.31 -23.02
CA ASN A 389 -22.70 -15.87 -23.48
C ASN A 389 -22.48 -15.66 -24.99
N SER A 390 -21.20 -15.62 -25.38
CA SER A 390 -20.75 -15.55 -26.76
C SER A 390 -19.39 -16.24 -26.86
N GLN A 391 -19.15 -16.97 -27.96
CA GLN A 391 -17.80 -17.49 -28.28
C GLN A 391 -16.89 -16.39 -28.86
N ASP A 392 -17.47 -15.27 -29.28
CA ASP A 392 -16.74 -14.07 -29.70
C ASP A 392 -16.49 -13.17 -28.47
N MET A 393 -15.21 -13.02 -28.10
CA MET A 393 -14.78 -12.23 -26.95
C MET A 393 -14.95 -10.72 -27.13
N THR A 394 -14.97 -10.21 -28.36
CA THR A 394 -15.28 -8.80 -28.63
C THR A 394 -16.74 -8.55 -28.29
N VAL A 395 -17.65 -9.39 -28.82
CA VAL A 395 -19.08 -9.30 -28.51
C VAL A 395 -19.36 -9.47 -27.01
N LEU A 396 -18.68 -10.41 -26.35
CA LEU A 396 -18.83 -10.61 -24.91
C LEU A 396 -18.30 -9.42 -24.11
N GLY A 397 -17.18 -8.83 -24.54
CA GLY A 397 -16.59 -7.63 -23.98
C GLY A 397 -17.52 -6.41 -24.07
N ASP A 398 -18.15 -6.19 -25.22
CA ASP A 398 -19.10 -5.08 -25.43
C ASP A 398 -20.34 -5.23 -24.54
N ARG A 399 -20.82 -6.46 -24.37
CA ARG A 399 -21.93 -6.78 -23.44
C ARG A 399 -21.54 -6.51 -21.99
N LEU A 400 -20.33 -6.91 -21.59
CA LEU A 400 -19.81 -6.65 -20.25
C LEU A 400 -19.74 -5.14 -20.00
N GLU A 401 -19.15 -4.39 -20.92
CA GLU A 401 -19.00 -2.94 -20.82
C GLU A 401 -20.36 -2.24 -20.67
N THR A 402 -21.32 -2.62 -21.50
CA THR A 402 -22.68 -2.06 -21.49
C THR A 402 -23.42 -2.37 -20.19
N ALA A 403 -23.26 -3.59 -19.65
CA ALA A 403 -24.02 -4.06 -18.50
C ALA A 403 -23.38 -3.76 -17.14
N ARG A 404 -22.11 -3.31 -17.12
CA ARG A 404 -21.33 -3.10 -15.90
C ARG A 404 -21.98 -2.08 -14.96
N ASP A 405 -22.10 -2.46 -13.68
CA ASP A 405 -22.31 -1.51 -12.58
C ASP A 405 -20.93 -1.20 -11.97
N PRO A 406 -20.46 0.06 -11.93
CA PRO A 406 -19.17 0.43 -11.35
C PRO A 406 -18.97 0.00 -9.89
N ARG A 407 -20.07 -0.21 -9.14
CA ARG A 407 -20.05 -0.62 -7.74
C ARG A 407 -20.05 -2.14 -7.55
N MET A 408 -20.22 -2.91 -8.62
CA MET A 408 -20.22 -4.36 -8.59
C MET A 408 -18.97 -4.88 -9.29
N PRO A 409 -17.99 -5.46 -8.57
CA PRO A 409 -16.75 -5.95 -9.15
C PRO A 409 -16.90 -7.32 -9.82
N ALA A 410 -18.08 -7.63 -10.37
CA ALA A 410 -18.40 -8.93 -10.94
C ALA A 410 -19.47 -8.87 -12.04
N VAL A 411 -19.46 -9.87 -12.91
CA VAL A 411 -20.50 -10.15 -13.91
C VAL A 411 -20.68 -11.65 -14.08
N ILE A 412 -21.91 -12.10 -14.27
CA ILE A 412 -22.18 -13.49 -14.66
C ILE A 412 -22.35 -13.57 -16.17
N VAL A 413 -21.63 -14.49 -16.80
CA VAL A 413 -21.86 -14.89 -18.18
C VAL A 413 -22.82 -16.09 -18.18
N ALA A 414 -24.03 -15.90 -18.69
CA ALA A 414 -25.13 -16.86 -18.57
C ALA A 414 -24.77 -18.23 -19.17
N GLY A 415 -24.94 -19.29 -18.38
CA GLY A 415 -24.59 -20.66 -18.80
C GLY A 415 -23.09 -20.93 -18.91
N HIS A 416 -22.26 -19.96 -18.55
CA HIS A 416 -20.81 -20.07 -18.54
C HIS A 416 -20.33 -20.03 -17.09
N GLY A 417 -20.12 -18.85 -16.50
CA GLY A 417 -19.64 -18.71 -15.13
C GLY A 417 -19.60 -17.26 -14.65
N LEU A 418 -18.88 -17.04 -13.57
CA LEU A 418 -18.71 -15.76 -12.89
C LEU A 418 -17.35 -15.17 -13.22
N TYR A 419 -17.31 -13.90 -13.62
CA TYR A 419 -16.11 -13.09 -13.73
C TYR A 419 -16.09 -12.09 -12.60
N VAL A 420 -14.98 -12.00 -11.88
CA VAL A 420 -14.79 -11.10 -10.73
C VAL A 420 -13.43 -10.45 -10.84
N TRP A 421 -13.29 -9.20 -10.40
CA TRP A 421 -12.03 -8.47 -10.48
C TRP A 421 -11.73 -7.67 -9.21
N GLY A 422 -10.47 -7.28 -9.04
CA GLY A 422 -10.00 -6.48 -7.92
C GLY A 422 -8.70 -5.73 -8.25
N ALA A 423 -8.28 -4.85 -7.35
CA ALA A 423 -7.01 -4.13 -7.42
C ALA A 423 -5.81 -5.09 -7.43
N ASP A 424 -5.95 -6.25 -6.79
CA ASP A 424 -4.99 -7.34 -6.80
C ASP A 424 -5.71 -8.70 -6.70
N LEU A 425 -4.94 -9.79 -6.70
CA LEU A 425 -5.46 -11.16 -6.63
C LEU A 425 -6.20 -11.45 -5.31
N LEU A 426 -5.76 -10.84 -4.20
CA LEU A 426 -6.36 -11.02 -2.88
C LEU A 426 -7.76 -10.39 -2.84
N GLN A 427 -7.89 -9.16 -3.35
CA GLN A 427 -9.17 -8.48 -3.41
C GLN A 427 -10.12 -9.16 -4.40
N ALA A 428 -9.63 -9.57 -5.58
CA ALA A 428 -10.44 -10.32 -6.54
C ALA A 428 -10.99 -11.63 -5.93
N ARG A 429 -10.19 -12.31 -5.10
CA ARG A 429 -10.62 -13.43 -4.29
C ARG A 429 -11.75 -13.07 -3.32
N HIS A 430 -11.57 -12.03 -2.50
CA HIS A 430 -12.56 -11.66 -1.51
C HIS A 430 -13.89 -11.28 -2.17
N HIS A 431 -13.82 -10.53 -3.28
CA HIS A 431 -15.00 -10.25 -4.09
C HIS A 431 -15.67 -11.53 -4.59
N ALA A 432 -14.92 -12.53 -5.04
CA ALA A 432 -15.49 -13.78 -5.55
C ALA A 432 -16.21 -14.58 -4.46
N GLU A 433 -15.63 -14.64 -3.27
CA GLU A 433 -16.25 -15.29 -2.09
C GLU A 433 -17.51 -14.59 -1.63
N VAL A 434 -17.48 -13.25 -1.54
CA VAL A 434 -18.64 -12.45 -1.16
C VAL A 434 -19.76 -12.60 -2.18
N VAL A 435 -19.46 -12.47 -3.48
CA VAL A 435 -20.45 -12.63 -4.55
C VAL A 435 -21.01 -14.05 -4.57
N GLN A 436 -20.17 -15.07 -4.35
CA GLN A 436 -20.64 -16.45 -4.26
C GLN A 436 -21.59 -16.66 -3.08
N TRP A 437 -21.26 -16.13 -1.90
CA TRP A 437 -22.13 -16.22 -0.72
C TRP A 437 -23.49 -15.53 -0.98
N LEU A 438 -23.47 -14.34 -1.58
CA LEU A 438 -24.69 -13.61 -1.94
C LEU A 438 -25.57 -14.40 -2.92
N LEU A 439 -24.96 -15.08 -3.89
CA LEU A 439 -25.66 -15.95 -4.84
C LEU A 439 -26.27 -17.17 -4.16
N GLU A 440 -25.57 -17.80 -3.22
CA GLU A 440 -26.06 -18.95 -2.45
C GLU A 440 -27.26 -18.56 -1.58
N LEU A 441 -27.20 -17.39 -0.93
CA LEU A 441 -28.33 -16.86 -0.16
C LEU A 441 -29.58 -16.65 -1.02
N GLU A 442 -29.44 -15.97 -2.17
CA GLU A 442 -30.55 -15.76 -3.11
C GLU A 442 -31.09 -17.07 -3.69
N MET A 443 -30.22 -18.07 -3.88
CA MET A 443 -30.64 -19.37 -4.37
C MET A 443 -31.56 -20.11 -3.39
N GLU A 444 -31.28 -20.03 -2.09
CA GLU A 444 -32.07 -20.65 -1.04
C GLU A 444 -33.37 -19.87 -0.78
N ALA A 445 -33.33 -18.53 -0.81
CA ALA A 445 -34.52 -17.69 -0.66
C ALA A 445 -35.60 -17.98 -1.72
N GLY A 446 -35.21 -18.41 -2.93
CA GLY A 446 -36.13 -18.77 -4.02
C GLY A 446 -36.63 -20.23 -4.02
N ARG A 447 -36.40 -21.01 -2.96
CA ARG A 447 -36.91 -22.39 -2.81
C ARG A 447 -38.21 -22.50 -2.00
N GLY A 448 -38.62 -21.44 -1.33
CA GLY A 448 -39.96 -21.30 -0.72
C GLY A 448 -40.93 -20.69 -1.70
#